data_AF-A0A846TN67-F1
#
_entry.id   AF-A0A846TN67-F1
#
_cell.length_a   1.000
_cell.length_b   1.000
_cell.length_c   1.000
_cell.angle_alpha   90.00
_cell.angle_beta   90.00
_cell.angle_gamma   90.00
#
_symmetry.space_group_name_H-M   'P 1'
#
loop_
_entity.id
_entity.type
_entity.pdbx_description
1 polymer ?
#
loop_
_entity_poly.entity_id
_entity_poly.type
_entity_poly.pdbx_seq_one_letter_code
_entity_poly.pdbx_strand_id
1 'polypeptide(L)'
;MLPIASLPAAALLMRLGQDDLLGRFDGLHTVAAVIGAAGSALFDNLGLLFAVGIAFGFARKGDGSTALAAVVGYVVLLAVFDAMAPVVLPEGPDGEPPVINYGVLAGIIIGLVTAKLWERFHRTKLPDWLGFFGGRRLVPMMVAVVAVILGVLMAFPYPLFASGLLWTGETVADNAVLGGGLFGFVNRLLLPLGLHHLWNFFPWFQLGTFEGAHGDIARFFAGDPAAGIFTTGFFPIMMFALPAAALAITHEARPENRKAVGGVMFSVALTAFVTGITEPLEFAFMFVAWPLYLVHAVLTGTSLALVNALDIHMGFGFSAGAIDYVLNFGLGQRAWMLIPIGLMYAVIYYLIFRVVIRFWNLRTPGREAEGDTSMATDSELQKGQAKRQVSTSDAEHDGVSGSSQQATAAEAAGVAGAGAGAAGVTVTDVTTGSGDSSGEPRSQDPDLGTGLNAEGQL
;
A
#
# COMPACT_ATOMS: atom_id res chain seq x y z
N MET A 1 2.39 -10.75 -4.81
CA MET A 1 3.55 -10.51 -3.92
C MET A 1 4.52 -9.44 -4.43
N LEU A 2 4.88 -9.39 -5.73
CA LEU A 2 5.88 -8.43 -6.23
C LEU A 2 5.64 -6.95 -5.85
N PRO A 3 4.42 -6.38 -5.95
CA PRO A 3 4.17 -5.00 -5.54
C PRO A 3 4.30 -4.75 -4.03
N ILE A 4 4.00 -5.76 -3.22
CA ILE A 4 3.96 -5.66 -1.76
C ILE A 4 5.39 -5.61 -1.18
N ALA A 5 6.35 -6.22 -1.88
CA ALA A 5 7.74 -6.31 -1.42
C ALA A 5 8.48 -4.97 -1.31
N SER A 6 8.06 -3.94 -2.05
CA SER A 6 8.70 -2.60 -2.01
C SER A 6 8.12 -1.67 -0.95
N LEU A 7 6.95 -1.99 -0.39
CA LEU A 7 6.21 -1.11 0.53
C LEU A 7 6.90 -0.89 1.90
N PRO A 8 7.63 -1.86 2.50
CA PRO A 8 8.43 -1.57 3.70
C PRO A 8 9.48 -0.49 3.48
N ALA A 9 10.14 -0.52 2.31
CA ALA A 9 11.13 0.50 1.96
C ALA A 9 10.46 1.86 1.76
N ALA A 10 9.29 1.89 1.11
CA ALA A 10 8.51 3.11 0.93
C ALA A 10 8.13 3.76 2.26
N ALA A 11 7.58 2.99 3.21
CA ALA A 11 7.21 3.52 4.52
C ALA A 11 8.41 3.97 5.34
N LEU A 12 9.53 3.24 5.28
CA LEU A 12 10.73 3.65 5.99
C LEU A 12 11.25 4.99 5.47
N LEU A 13 11.30 5.17 4.14
CA LEU A 13 11.68 6.44 3.53
C LEU A 13 10.69 7.55 3.92
N MET A 14 9.39 7.29 3.77
CA MET A 14 8.34 8.25 4.13
C MET A 14 8.44 8.70 5.59
N ARG A 15 8.69 7.75 6.51
CA ARG A 15 8.81 8.03 7.94
C ARG A 15 10.10 8.76 8.28
N LEU A 16 11.25 8.31 7.78
CA LEU A 16 12.54 8.96 8.03
C LEU A 16 12.55 10.41 7.53
N GLY A 17 11.80 10.72 6.48
CA GLY A 17 11.68 12.07 5.93
C GLY A 17 10.87 13.07 6.76
N GLN A 18 10.24 12.66 7.86
CA GLN A 18 9.41 13.54 8.69
C GLN A 18 10.22 14.53 9.54
N ASP A 19 9.56 15.64 9.91
CA ASP A 19 10.15 16.76 10.65
C ASP A 19 10.62 16.39 12.05
N ASP A 20 10.01 15.40 12.69
CA ASP A 20 10.42 14.91 14.01
C ASP A 20 11.60 13.91 13.96
N LEU A 21 11.96 13.42 12.77
CA LEU A 21 13.08 12.50 12.55
C LEU A 21 14.28 13.17 11.88
N LEU A 22 14.50 12.98 10.57
CA LEU A 22 15.64 13.63 9.89
C LEU A 22 15.41 15.13 9.75
N GLY A 23 14.17 15.57 9.59
CA GLY A 23 13.83 16.97 9.39
C GLY A 23 14.10 17.87 10.60
N ARG A 24 14.24 17.28 11.81
CA ARG A 24 14.51 18.01 13.06
C ARG A 24 15.88 18.68 13.07
N PHE A 25 16.77 18.24 12.19
CA PHE A 25 18.10 18.80 12.04
C PHE A 25 18.07 19.81 10.90
N ASP A 26 18.28 21.10 11.21
CA ASP A 26 18.19 22.20 10.24
C ASP A 26 18.98 21.94 8.93
N GLY A 27 20.17 21.34 9.03
CA GLY A 27 21.00 21.00 7.87
C GLY A 27 20.52 19.81 7.03
N LEU A 28 19.53 19.05 7.51
CA LEU A 28 18.96 17.88 6.83
C LEU A 28 17.50 18.09 6.41
N HIS A 29 16.86 19.20 6.73
CA HIS A 29 15.44 19.44 6.43
C HIS A 29 15.08 19.18 4.96
N THR A 30 15.84 19.75 4.02
CA THR A 30 15.62 19.51 2.58
C THR A 30 15.86 18.06 2.19
N VAL A 31 16.85 17.39 2.80
CA VAL A 31 17.15 15.97 2.54
C VAL A 31 16.00 15.09 3.05
N ALA A 32 15.46 15.42 4.23
CA ALA A 32 14.32 14.75 4.83
C ALA A 32 13.09 14.84 3.92
N ALA A 33 12.76 16.04 3.41
CA ALA A 33 11.65 16.25 2.48
C ALA A 33 11.81 15.41 1.19
N VAL A 34 13.02 15.34 0.62
CA VAL A 34 13.31 14.52 -0.57
C VAL A 34 13.13 13.03 -0.27
N ILE A 35 13.62 12.56 0.88
CA ILE A 35 13.48 11.16 1.32
C ILE A 35 11.99 10.82 1.55
N GLY A 36 11.26 11.72 2.19
CA GLY A 36 9.82 11.59 2.44
C GLY A 36 9.04 11.44 1.13
N ALA A 37 9.27 12.35 0.18
CA ALA A 37 8.63 12.33 -1.14
C ALA A 37 8.93 11.05 -1.94
N ALA A 38 10.17 10.55 -1.86
CA ALA A 38 10.53 9.27 -2.49
C ALA A 38 9.76 8.08 -1.91
N GLY A 39 9.48 8.10 -0.60
CA GLY A 39 8.62 7.12 0.06
C GLY A 39 7.17 7.21 -0.39
N SER A 40 6.59 8.42 -0.39
CA SER A 40 5.19 8.66 -0.77
C SER A 40 4.88 8.21 -2.20
N ALA A 41 5.83 8.41 -3.13
CA ALA A 41 5.64 8.07 -4.55
C ALA A 41 5.17 6.62 -4.79
N LEU A 42 5.58 5.66 -3.95
CA LEU A 42 5.16 4.26 -4.07
C LEU A 42 3.72 4.04 -3.56
N PHE A 43 3.31 4.74 -2.51
CA PHE A 43 1.94 4.69 -1.99
C PHE A 43 0.96 5.38 -2.94
N ASP A 44 1.34 6.53 -3.49
CA ASP A 44 0.54 7.29 -4.46
C ASP A 44 0.27 6.47 -5.73
N ASN A 45 1.19 5.56 -6.08
CA ASN A 45 1.11 4.71 -7.27
C ASN A 45 0.76 3.25 -6.95
N LEU A 46 0.22 2.96 -5.78
CA LEU A 46 -0.03 1.58 -5.34
C LEU A 46 -0.94 0.82 -6.32
N GLY A 47 -2.01 1.45 -6.82
CA GLY A 47 -2.91 0.85 -7.81
C GLY A 47 -2.21 0.46 -9.11
N LEU A 48 -1.28 1.29 -9.59
CA LEU A 48 -0.46 1.01 -10.78
C LEU A 48 0.47 -0.19 -10.54
N LEU A 49 1.15 -0.22 -9.39
CA LEU A 49 2.03 -1.32 -9.01
C LEU A 49 1.24 -2.65 -8.96
N PHE A 50 0.03 -2.64 -8.43
CA PHE A 50 -0.87 -3.79 -8.44
C PHE A 50 -1.32 -4.20 -9.85
N ALA A 51 -1.66 -3.23 -10.71
CA ALA A 51 -2.01 -3.52 -12.11
C ALA A 51 -0.89 -4.29 -12.82
N VAL A 52 0.35 -3.81 -12.70
CA VAL A 52 1.52 -4.46 -13.29
C VAL A 52 1.79 -5.82 -12.64
N GLY A 53 1.80 -5.88 -11.31
CA GLY A 53 2.09 -7.11 -10.58
C GLY A 53 1.10 -8.24 -10.87
N ILE A 54 -0.18 -7.92 -10.99
CA ILE A 54 -1.24 -8.89 -11.32
C ILE A 54 -1.18 -9.26 -12.79
N ALA A 55 -1.05 -8.29 -13.70
CA ALA A 55 -0.93 -8.60 -15.12
C ALA A 55 0.23 -9.55 -15.40
N PHE A 56 1.40 -9.28 -14.81
CA PHE A 56 2.59 -10.09 -15.00
C PHE A 56 2.52 -11.43 -14.27
N GLY A 57 2.02 -11.44 -13.03
CA GLY A 57 1.91 -12.67 -12.22
C GLY A 57 0.86 -13.64 -12.73
N PHE A 58 -0.23 -13.14 -13.33
CA PHE A 58 -1.36 -13.95 -13.77
C PHE A 58 -1.26 -14.38 -15.23
N ALA A 59 -0.59 -13.60 -16.10
CA ALA A 59 -0.42 -13.96 -17.50
C ALA A 59 0.53 -15.15 -17.67
N ARG A 60 0.02 -16.27 -18.20
CA ARG A 60 0.86 -17.41 -18.57
C ARG A 60 1.84 -17.01 -19.67
N LYS A 61 3.15 -17.03 -19.35
CA LYS A 61 4.24 -16.58 -20.25
C LYS A 61 4.13 -15.10 -20.64
N GLY A 62 3.68 -14.26 -19.71
CA GLY A 62 3.80 -12.80 -19.86
C GLY A 62 5.25 -12.38 -20.10
N ASP A 63 5.43 -11.35 -20.92
CA ASP A 63 6.72 -10.68 -21.11
C ASP A 63 6.61 -9.20 -20.75
N GLY A 64 7.69 -8.44 -20.96
CA GLY A 64 7.71 -7.01 -20.59
C GLY A 64 6.57 -6.19 -21.22
N SER A 65 6.03 -6.59 -22.36
CA SER A 65 4.91 -5.87 -22.97
C SER A 65 3.55 -6.17 -22.32
N THR A 66 3.43 -7.24 -21.51
CA THR A 66 2.28 -7.44 -20.62
C THR A 66 2.24 -6.39 -19.52
N ALA A 67 3.40 -6.08 -18.91
CA ALA A 67 3.51 -5.03 -17.90
C ALA A 67 3.19 -3.65 -18.50
N LEU A 68 3.74 -3.33 -19.68
CA LEU A 68 3.45 -2.08 -20.38
C LEU A 68 1.95 -1.94 -20.70
N ALA A 69 1.29 -3.02 -21.13
CA ALA A 69 -0.15 -3.00 -21.40
C ALA A 69 -0.97 -2.67 -20.13
N ALA A 70 -0.56 -3.16 -18.96
CA ALA A 70 -1.22 -2.87 -17.70
C ALA A 70 -1.07 -1.39 -17.31
N VAL A 71 0.13 -0.82 -17.49
CA VAL A 71 0.38 0.62 -17.28
C VAL A 71 -0.53 1.46 -18.17
N VAL A 72 -0.58 1.14 -19.47
CA VAL A 72 -1.45 1.84 -20.44
C VAL A 72 -2.90 1.77 -20.01
N GLY A 73 -3.40 0.58 -19.65
CA GLY A 73 -4.78 0.41 -19.19
C GLY A 73 -5.10 1.21 -17.94
N TYR A 74 -4.18 1.23 -16.97
CA TYR A 74 -4.41 1.89 -15.69
C TYR A 74 -4.42 3.42 -15.85
N VAL A 75 -3.46 3.97 -16.61
CA VAL A 75 -3.42 5.42 -16.87
C VAL A 75 -4.67 5.87 -17.64
N VAL A 76 -5.11 5.10 -18.63
CA VAL A 76 -6.37 5.39 -19.36
C VAL A 76 -7.58 5.32 -18.43
N LEU A 77 -7.63 4.34 -17.53
CA LEU A 77 -8.71 4.23 -16.56
C LEU A 77 -8.78 5.46 -15.63
N LEU A 78 -7.63 5.94 -15.12
CA LEU A 78 -7.57 7.13 -14.28
C LEU A 78 -8.04 8.38 -15.04
N ALA A 79 -7.60 8.58 -16.27
CA ALA A 79 -8.05 9.71 -17.09
C ALA A 79 -9.57 9.69 -17.34
N VAL A 80 -10.16 8.51 -17.45
CA VAL A 80 -11.62 8.35 -17.58
C VAL A 80 -12.32 8.65 -16.26
N PHE A 81 -11.74 8.27 -15.12
CA PHE A 81 -12.23 8.66 -13.80
C PHE A 81 -12.22 10.17 -13.60
N ASP A 82 -11.13 10.85 -13.95
CA ASP A 82 -11.03 12.31 -13.86
C ASP A 82 -12.10 12.99 -14.73
N ALA A 83 -12.35 12.48 -15.94
CA ALA A 83 -13.37 13.02 -16.82
C ALA A 83 -14.80 12.73 -16.34
N MET A 84 -15.02 11.61 -15.65
CA MET A 84 -16.35 11.19 -15.16
C MET A 84 -16.66 11.72 -13.76
N ALA A 85 -15.67 12.09 -12.95
CA ALA A 85 -15.89 12.51 -11.57
C ALA A 85 -16.88 13.70 -11.46
N PRO A 86 -16.76 14.79 -12.25
CA PRO A 86 -17.71 15.90 -12.22
C PRO A 86 -19.12 15.52 -12.72
N VAL A 87 -19.27 14.39 -13.41
CA VAL A 87 -20.54 13.92 -13.96
C VAL A 87 -21.33 13.13 -12.92
N VAL A 88 -20.64 12.38 -12.05
CA VAL A 88 -21.29 11.42 -11.13
C VAL A 88 -21.17 11.82 -9.65
N LEU A 89 -20.28 12.75 -9.31
CA LEU A 89 -20.08 13.24 -7.95
C LEU A 89 -20.39 14.74 -7.86
N PRO A 90 -20.85 15.22 -6.69
CA PRO A 90 -20.91 16.64 -6.40
C PRO A 90 -19.49 17.22 -6.28
N GLU A 91 -19.37 18.55 -6.38
CA GLU A 91 -18.11 19.24 -6.05
C GLU A 91 -17.66 18.91 -4.62
N GLY A 92 -16.34 18.81 -4.43
CA GLY A 92 -15.75 18.51 -3.14
C GLY A 92 -15.89 19.67 -2.14
N PRO A 93 -15.58 19.42 -0.86
CA PRO A 93 -15.44 20.49 0.14
C PRO A 93 -14.48 21.56 -0.36
N ASP A 94 -14.74 22.82 0.00
CA ASP A 94 -13.86 23.96 -0.30
C ASP A 94 -13.51 24.17 -1.78
N GLY A 95 -14.36 23.66 -2.69
CA GLY A 95 -14.19 23.81 -4.13
C GLY A 95 -13.16 22.86 -4.74
N GLU A 96 -12.77 21.80 -4.02
CA GLU A 96 -11.88 20.79 -4.55
C GLU A 96 -12.54 19.99 -5.70
N PRO A 97 -11.78 19.64 -6.75
CA PRO A 97 -12.30 18.80 -7.82
C PRO A 97 -12.77 17.44 -7.27
N PRO A 98 -13.94 16.94 -7.68
CA PRO A 98 -14.38 15.61 -7.27
C PRO A 98 -13.42 14.54 -7.82
N VAL A 99 -13.17 13.50 -7.03
CA VAL A 99 -12.26 12.42 -7.39
C VAL A 99 -12.94 11.06 -7.27
N ILE A 100 -12.84 10.25 -8.33
CA ILE A 100 -13.17 8.82 -8.30
C ILE A 100 -11.89 8.05 -7.98
N ASN A 101 -11.81 7.48 -6.78
CA ASN A 101 -10.65 6.72 -6.33
C ASN A 101 -11.05 5.30 -5.85
N TYR A 102 -10.89 4.32 -6.74
CA TYR A 102 -11.01 2.91 -6.42
C TYR A 102 -9.71 2.30 -5.88
N GLY A 103 -8.62 3.07 -5.81
CA GLY A 103 -7.31 2.65 -5.32
C GLY A 103 -6.81 1.35 -5.95
N VAL A 104 -6.40 0.41 -5.09
CA VAL A 104 -5.87 -0.90 -5.50
C VAL A 104 -6.88 -1.73 -6.30
N LEU A 105 -8.20 -1.56 -6.09
CA LEU A 105 -9.22 -2.30 -6.83
C LEU A 105 -9.17 -2.00 -8.33
N ALA A 106 -9.01 -0.73 -8.71
CA ALA A 106 -8.81 -0.34 -10.10
C ALA A 106 -7.59 -1.04 -10.71
N GLY A 107 -6.49 -1.09 -9.94
CA GLY A 107 -5.28 -1.81 -10.29
C GLY A 107 -5.51 -3.30 -10.55
N ILE A 108 -6.17 -3.98 -9.62
CA ILE A 108 -6.51 -5.41 -9.72
C ILE A 108 -7.32 -5.70 -10.99
N ILE A 109 -8.37 -4.91 -11.24
CA ILE A 109 -9.25 -5.15 -12.38
C ILE A 109 -8.47 -4.96 -13.70
N ILE A 110 -7.71 -3.88 -13.84
CA ILE A 110 -6.89 -3.64 -15.03
C ILE A 110 -5.83 -4.73 -15.20
N GLY A 111 -5.19 -5.17 -14.11
CA GLY A 111 -4.22 -6.25 -14.13
C GLY A 111 -4.81 -7.55 -14.68
N LEU A 112 -5.99 -7.94 -14.19
CA LEU A 112 -6.69 -9.16 -14.64
C LEU A 112 -7.18 -9.05 -16.09
N VAL A 113 -7.75 -7.90 -16.47
CA VAL A 113 -8.16 -7.63 -17.86
C VAL A 113 -6.96 -7.72 -18.80
N THR A 114 -5.85 -7.11 -18.41
CA THR A 114 -4.60 -7.13 -19.17
C THR A 114 -4.08 -8.56 -19.34
N ALA A 115 -4.00 -9.34 -18.25
CA ALA A 115 -3.55 -10.72 -18.31
C ALA A 115 -4.41 -11.56 -19.27
N LYS A 116 -5.73 -11.42 -19.18
CA LYS A 116 -6.67 -12.17 -20.02
C LYS A 116 -6.60 -11.78 -21.50
N LEU A 117 -6.52 -10.48 -21.80
CA LEU A 117 -6.37 -9.99 -23.17
C LEU A 117 -5.01 -10.38 -23.76
N TRP A 118 -3.96 -10.33 -22.94
CA TRP A 118 -2.63 -10.79 -23.33
C TRP A 118 -2.66 -12.26 -23.74
N GLU A 119 -3.12 -13.15 -22.86
CA GLU A 119 -3.19 -14.59 -23.13
C GLU A 119 -3.93 -14.90 -24.42
N ARG A 120 -5.05 -14.22 -24.65
CA ARG A 120 -5.90 -14.45 -25.82
C ARG A 120 -5.31 -13.89 -27.11
N PHE A 121 -4.72 -12.70 -27.08
CA PHE A 121 -4.48 -11.94 -28.31
C PHE A 121 -3.01 -11.63 -28.63
N HIS A 122 -2.04 -11.93 -27.76
CA HIS A 122 -0.62 -11.60 -27.96
C HIS A 122 0.03 -12.21 -29.22
N ARG A 123 -0.60 -13.19 -29.88
CA ARG A 123 -0.14 -13.82 -31.13
C ARG A 123 -1.05 -13.58 -32.33
N THR A 124 -2.07 -12.73 -32.18
CA THR A 124 -3.05 -12.47 -33.24
C THR A 124 -2.38 -11.77 -34.41
N LYS A 125 -2.53 -12.31 -35.62
CA LYS A 125 -2.07 -11.65 -36.84
C LYS A 125 -3.19 -10.82 -37.42
N LEU A 126 -2.89 -9.58 -37.78
CA LEU A 126 -3.80 -8.68 -38.48
C LEU A 126 -3.52 -8.71 -39.98
N PRO A 127 -4.46 -8.22 -40.82
CA PRO A 127 -4.23 -8.03 -42.26
C PRO A 127 -2.99 -7.18 -42.52
N ASP A 128 -2.36 -7.34 -43.70
CA ASP A 128 -1.04 -6.75 -44.00
C ASP A 128 -0.95 -5.23 -43.77
N TRP A 129 -2.01 -4.49 -44.09
CA TRP A 129 -2.09 -3.04 -43.88
C TRP A 129 -2.16 -2.62 -42.39
N LEU A 130 -2.57 -3.54 -41.50
CA LEU A 130 -2.52 -3.39 -40.03
C LEU A 130 -1.43 -4.24 -39.38
N GLY A 131 -0.52 -4.86 -40.16
CA GLY A 131 0.47 -5.81 -39.67
C GLY A 131 1.38 -5.22 -38.57
N PHE A 132 1.58 -3.91 -38.57
CA PHE A 132 2.29 -3.18 -37.51
C PHE A 132 1.63 -3.35 -36.13
N PHE A 133 0.31 -3.40 -36.05
CA PHE A 133 -0.42 -3.50 -34.79
C PHE A 133 -0.61 -4.95 -34.32
N GLY A 134 -0.18 -5.94 -35.11
CA GLY A 134 -0.36 -7.36 -34.78
C GLY A 134 0.48 -7.86 -33.60
N GLY A 135 0.04 -8.98 -33.04
CA GLY A 135 0.71 -9.72 -31.97
C GLY A 135 0.68 -8.97 -30.64
N ARG A 136 1.85 -8.86 -29.99
CA ARG A 136 1.99 -8.25 -28.66
C ARG A 136 1.62 -6.78 -28.61
N ARG A 137 1.85 -6.07 -29.72
CA ARG A 137 1.54 -4.64 -29.88
C ARG A 137 0.03 -4.38 -29.84
N LEU A 138 -0.79 -5.36 -30.21
CA LEU A 138 -2.24 -5.24 -30.17
C LEU A 138 -2.79 -5.12 -28.75
N VAL A 139 -2.12 -5.77 -27.79
CA VAL A 139 -2.65 -5.94 -26.44
C VAL A 139 -2.82 -4.60 -25.70
N PRO A 140 -1.82 -3.70 -25.61
CA PRO A 140 -2.01 -2.38 -25.00
C PRO A 140 -3.17 -1.58 -25.60
N MET A 141 -3.40 -1.66 -26.91
CA MET A 141 -4.49 -0.92 -27.57
C MET A 141 -5.86 -1.46 -27.17
N MET A 142 -6.03 -2.78 -27.14
CA MET A 142 -7.29 -3.39 -26.68
C MET A 142 -7.52 -3.11 -25.19
N VAL A 143 -6.47 -3.17 -24.38
CA VAL A 143 -6.56 -2.85 -22.95
C VAL A 143 -7.01 -1.41 -22.76
N ALA A 144 -6.46 -0.44 -23.50
CA ALA A 144 -6.90 0.95 -23.45
C ALA A 144 -8.39 1.11 -23.79
N VAL A 145 -8.87 0.49 -24.88
CA VAL A 145 -10.29 0.55 -25.26
C VAL A 145 -11.19 -0.07 -24.18
N VAL A 146 -10.81 -1.21 -23.64
CA VAL A 146 -11.57 -1.87 -22.56
C VAL A 146 -11.53 -1.03 -21.28
N ALA A 147 -10.41 -0.37 -20.96
CA ALA A 147 -10.28 0.50 -19.81
C ALA A 147 -11.21 1.73 -19.89
N VAL A 148 -11.43 2.30 -21.09
CA VAL A 148 -12.42 3.37 -21.28
C VAL A 148 -13.83 2.90 -20.93
N ILE A 149 -14.25 1.77 -21.50
CA ILE A 149 -15.59 1.21 -21.25
C ILE A 149 -15.74 0.89 -19.76
N LEU A 150 -14.73 0.25 -19.18
CA LEU A 150 -14.73 -0.14 -17.78
C LEU A 150 -14.77 1.09 -16.85
N GLY A 151 -13.99 2.14 -17.14
CA GLY A 151 -13.96 3.36 -16.34
C GLY A 151 -15.30 4.06 -16.28
N VAL A 152 -15.99 4.18 -17.42
CA VAL A 152 -17.35 4.74 -17.47
C VAL A 152 -18.33 3.86 -16.67
N LEU A 153 -18.27 2.54 -16.84
CA LEU A 153 -19.15 1.62 -16.11
C LEU A 153 -18.88 1.62 -14.60
N MET A 154 -17.63 1.79 -14.18
CA MET A 154 -17.23 1.88 -12.77
C MET A 154 -17.56 3.25 -12.16
N ALA A 155 -17.60 4.33 -12.94
CA ALA A 155 -17.91 5.66 -12.42
C ALA A 155 -19.35 5.77 -11.87
N PHE A 156 -20.34 5.18 -12.55
CA PHE A 156 -21.74 5.25 -12.12
C PHE A 156 -22.04 4.68 -10.72
N PRO A 157 -21.54 3.48 -10.34
CA PRO A 157 -21.75 2.96 -8.99
C PRO A 157 -20.81 3.59 -7.94
N TYR A 158 -19.85 4.43 -8.32
CA TYR A 158 -18.88 5.00 -7.38
C TYR A 158 -19.51 5.81 -6.24
N PRO A 159 -20.53 6.67 -6.44
CA PRO A 159 -21.15 7.40 -5.33
C PRO A 159 -21.71 6.47 -4.25
N LEU A 160 -22.36 5.37 -4.67
CA LEU A 160 -22.85 4.34 -3.75
C LEU A 160 -21.69 3.65 -3.03
N PHE A 161 -20.64 3.30 -3.77
CA PHE A 161 -19.44 2.69 -3.22
C PHE A 161 -18.77 3.59 -2.16
N ALA A 162 -18.55 4.86 -2.49
CA ALA A 162 -17.97 5.86 -1.59
C ALA A 162 -18.85 6.08 -0.34
N SER A 163 -20.17 6.18 -0.51
CA SER A 163 -21.09 6.32 0.63
C SER A 163 -21.06 5.10 1.56
N GLY A 164 -20.92 3.88 1.03
CA GLY A 164 -20.80 2.67 1.83
C GLY A 164 -19.49 2.63 2.63
N LEU A 165 -18.38 3.07 2.04
CA LEU A 165 -17.09 3.21 2.72
C LEU A 165 -17.14 4.27 3.83
N LEU A 166 -17.73 5.43 3.53
CA LEU A 166 -17.93 6.51 4.51
C LEU A 166 -18.76 6.04 5.70
N TRP A 167 -19.95 5.49 5.43
CA TRP A 167 -20.83 4.95 6.46
C TRP A 167 -20.13 3.89 7.33
N THR A 168 -19.35 3.00 6.70
CA THR A 168 -18.60 1.97 7.43
C THR A 168 -17.53 2.60 8.31
N GLY A 169 -16.77 3.57 7.79
CA GLY A 169 -15.73 4.26 8.53
C GLY A 169 -16.28 5.03 9.73
N GLU A 170 -17.32 5.84 9.52
CA GLU A 170 -18.00 6.61 10.57
C GLU A 170 -18.62 5.69 11.63
N THR A 171 -19.31 4.63 11.23
CA THR A 171 -19.90 3.65 12.17
C THR A 171 -18.83 3.00 13.04
N VAL A 172 -17.65 2.72 12.48
CA VAL A 172 -16.52 2.19 13.26
C VAL A 172 -15.96 3.25 14.20
N ALA A 173 -15.78 4.49 13.73
CA ALA A 173 -15.28 5.59 14.55
C ALA A 173 -16.20 5.88 15.75
N ASP A 174 -17.51 5.93 15.53
CA ASP A 174 -18.52 6.15 16.58
C ASP A 174 -18.58 5.01 17.60
N ASN A 175 -18.13 3.81 17.21
CA ASN A 175 -18.11 2.61 18.06
C ASN A 175 -16.70 2.02 18.14
N ALA A 176 -15.68 2.84 18.41
CA ALA A 176 -14.25 2.48 18.27
C ALA A 176 -13.88 1.09 18.80
N VAL A 177 -14.44 0.64 19.94
CA VAL A 177 -14.19 -0.70 20.50
C VAL A 177 -14.74 -1.82 19.59
N LEU A 178 -16.06 -1.88 19.41
CA LEU A 178 -16.70 -2.96 18.63
C LEU A 178 -16.43 -2.80 17.13
N GLY A 179 -16.49 -1.57 16.64
CA GLY A 179 -16.19 -1.20 15.27
C GLY A 179 -14.75 -1.53 14.90
N GLY A 180 -13.78 -1.13 15.72
CA GLY A 180 -12.37 -1.44 15.49
C GLY A 180 -12.13 -2.95 15.49
N GLY A 181 -12.81 -3.67 16.39
CA GLY A 181 -12.74 -5.13 16.40
C GLY A 181 -13.34 -5.78 15.16
N LEU A 182 -14.50 -5.33 14.68
CA LEU A 182 -15.10 -5.82 13.45
C LEU A 182 -14.23 -5.49 12.24
N PHE A 183 -13.65 -4.28 12.21
CA PHE A 183 -12.72 -3.85 11.18
C PHE A 183 -11.52 -4.79 11.08
N GLY A 184 -10.87 -5.12 12.20
CA GLY A 184 -9.74 -6.04 12.24
C GLY A 184 -10.09 -7.46 11.83
N PHE A 185 -11.27 -7.94 12.24
CA PHE A 185 -11.79 -9.25 11.84
C PHE A 185 -12.02 -9.33 10.32
N VAL A 186 -12.75 -8.38 9.75
CA VAL A 186 -13.04 -8.32 8.30
C VAL A 186 -11.76 -8.12 7.50
N ASN A 187 -10.85 -7.26 7.97
CA ASN A 187 -9.54 -7.05 7.36
C ASN A 187 -8.82 -8.39 7.14
N ARG A 188 -8.74 -9.24 8.17
CA ARG A 188 -8.12 -10.56 8.04
C ARG A 188 -8.91 -11.47 7.10
N LEU A 189 -10.23 -11.53 7.18
CA LEU A 189 -11.02 -12.36 6.24
C LEU A 189 -10.82 -11.98 4.76
N LEU A 190 -10.56 -10.71 4.46
CA LEU A 190 -10.35 -10.19 3.11
C LEU A 190 -8.91 -10.32 2.61
N LEU A 191 -7.95 -10.61 3.49
CA LEU A 191 -6.54 -10.75 3.13
C LEU A 191 -6.25 -11.80 2.06
N PRO A 192 -6.86 -13.01 2.06
CA PRO A 192 -6.69 -14.05 1.05
C PRO A 192 -6.98 -13.57 -0.38
N LEU A 193 -7.89 -12.61 -0.48
CA LEU A 193 -8.38 -12.06 -1.75
C LEU A 193 -7.66 -10.77 -2.13
N GLY A 194 -6.75 -10.26 -1.27
CA GLY A 194 -6.14 -8.94 -1.43
C GLY A 194 -7.11 -7.76 -1.20
N LEU A 195 -8.39 -8.05 -0.92
CA LEU A 195 -9.45 -7.04 -0.75
C LEU A 195 -9.31 -6.24 0.55
N HIS A 196 -8.45 -6.69 1.47
CA HIS A 196 -8.14 -5.96 2.69
C HIS A 196 -7.54 -4.57 2.41
N HIS A 197 -6.81 -4.37 1.30
CA HIS A 197 -6.34 -3.02 0.92
C HIS A 197 -7.49 -2.07 0.58
N LEU A 198 -8.55 -2.58 -0.07
CA LEU A 198 -9.74 -1.79 -0.36
C LEU A 198 -10.49 -1.43 0.92
N TRP A 199 -10.61 -2.41 1.81
CA TRP A 199 -11.22 -2.24 3.13
C TRP A 199 -10.47 -1.22 3.99
N ASN A 200 -9.15 -1.20 3.91
CA ASN A 200 -8.29 -0.28 4.63
C ASN A 200 -8.29 1.13 4.05
N PHE A 201 -8.47 1.27 2.73
CA PHE A 201 -8.19 2.52 2.02
C PHE A 201 -8.93 3.71 2.64
N PHE A 202 -10.24 3.56 2.84
CA PHE A 202 -11.05 4.65 3.34
C PHE A 202 -10.74 4.98 4.81
N PRO A 203 -10.79 4.04 5.77
CA PRO A 203 -10.44 4.35 7.16
C PRO A 203 -9.03 4.91 7.34
N TRP A 204 -8.02 4.33 6.68
CA TRP A 204 -6.63 4.71 6.89
C TRP A 204 -6.24 6.01 6.19
N PHE A 205 -6.80 6.32 5.02
CA PHE A 205 -6.34 7.43 4.19
C PHE A 205 -7.38 8.51 3.89
N GLN A 206 -8.66 8.30 4.23
CA GLN A 206 -9.73 9.24 3.86
C GLN A 206 -10.64 9.63 5.03
N LEU A 207 -10.81 8.75 6.03
CA LEU A 207 -11.77 8.96 7.11
C LEU A 207 -11.33 10.06 8.09
N GLY A 208 -12.18 11.09 8.18
CA GLY A 208 -12.00 12.22 9.09
C GLY A 208 -10.89 13.18 8.64
N THR A 209 -10.84 14.33 9.31
CA THR A 209 -9.90 15.40 8.99
C THR A 209 -9.35 16.00 10.29
N PHE A 210 -8.04 16.23 10.35
CA PHE A 210 -7.38 16.92 11.45
C PHE A 210 -6.25 17.78 10.88
N GLU A 211 -6.33 19.11 11.06
CA GLU A 211 -5.32 20.06 10.57
C GLU A 211 -4.94 19.88 9.09
N GLY A 212 -5.92 19.53 8.24
CA GLY A 212 -5.71 19.27 6.80
C GLY A 212 -5.16 17.87 6.47
N ALA A 213 -4.89 17.02 7.47
CA ALA A 213 -4.59 15.61 7.27
C ALA A 213 -5.86 14.76 7.25
N HIS A 214 -5.94 13.82 6.31
CA HIS A 214 -7.11 12.95 6.12
C HIS A 214 -6.77 11.48 6.36
N GLY A 215 -7.71 10.75 6.96
CA GLY A 215 -7.55 9.33 7.28
C GLY A 215 -6.73 9.07 8.55
N ASP A 216 -6.98 7.90 9.16
CA ASP A 216 -6.43 7.51 10.46
C ASP A 216 -4.90 7.61 10.54
N ILE A 217 -4.19 7.26 9.45
CA ILE A 217 -2.72 7.26 9.44
C ILE A 217 -2.18 8.69 9.43
N ALA A 218 -2.64 9.53 8.50
CA ALA A 218 -2.11 10.88 8.36
C ALA A 218 -2.51 11.75 9.57
N ARG A 219 -3.74 11.59 10.07
CA ARG A 219 -4.21 12.25 11.30
C ARG A 219 -3.35 11.88 12.51
N PHE A 220 -2.97 10.61 12.66
CA PHE A 220 -2.05 10.19 13.73
C PHE A 220 -0.68 10.89 13.62
N PHE A 221 -0.11 10.98 12.42
CA PHE A 221 1.17 11.67 12.22
C PHE A 221 1.06 13.19 12.38
N ALA A 222 -0.12 13.77 12.14
CA ALA A 222 -0.43 15.17 12.46
C ALA A 222 -0.68 15.41 13.96
N GLY A 223 -0.69 14.37 14.80
CA GLY A 223 -0.86 14.49 16.25
C GLY A 223 -2.31 14.45 16.75
N ASP A 224 -3.25 13.96 15.94
CA ASP A 224 -4.64 13.78 16.35
C ASP A 224 -4.76 12.72 17.47
N PRO A 225 -5.23 13.08 18.67
CA PRO A 225 -5.39 12.13 19.78
C PRO A 225 -6.49 11.09 19.56
N ALA A 226 -7.41 11.31 18.61
CA ALA A 226 -8.47 10.37 18.26
C ALA A 226 -8.10 9.42 17.11
N ALA A 227 -6.89 9.55 16.55
CA ALA A 227 -6.42 8.73 15.45
C ALA A 227 -5.63 7.50 15.94
N GLY A 228 -5.56 6.47 15.11
CA GLY A 228 -4.90 5.20 15.38
C GLY A 228 -5.88 4.07 15.77
N ILE A 229 -7.19 4.33 15.74
CA ILE A 229 -8.22 3.34 16.13
C ILE A 229 -8.33 2.19 15.11
N PHE A 230 -7.87 2.39 13.88
CA PHE A 230 -7.86 1.38 12.82
C PHE A 230 -6.49 0.71 12.65
N THR A 231 -5.46 1.17 13.35
CA THR A 231 -4.07 0.70 13.16
C THR A 231 -3.50 0.01 14.40
N THR A 232 -3.81 0.50 15.60
CA THR A 232 -3.10 0.11 16.83
C THR A 232 -3.17 -1.39 17.13
N GLY A 233 -4.32 -2.03 16.89
CA GLY A 233 -4.52 -3.43 17.27
C GLY A 233 -3.76 -4.44 16.42
N PHE A 234 -3.10 -4.01 15.34
CA PHE A 234 -2.23 -4.89 14.55
C PHE A 234 -0.88 -5.13 15.22
N PHE A 235 -0.36 -4.21 16.03
CA PHE A 235 0.96 -4.36 16.67
C PHE A 235 1.06 -5.61 17.58
N PRO A 236 0.09 -5.88 18.50
CA PRO A 236 0.12 -7.11 19.30
C PRO A 236 0.12 -8.39 18.44
N ILE A 237 -0.54 -8.32 17.28
CA ILE A 237 -0.68 -9.47 16.39
C ILE A 237 0.61 -9.73 15.61
N MET A 238 1.13 -8.71 14.91
CA MET A 238 2.28 -8.85 14.03
C MET A 238 3.56 -9.12 14.82
N MET A 239 3.73 -8.42 15.96
CA MET A 239 4.96 -8.51 16.74
C MET A 239 5.00 -9.72 17.69
N PHE A 240 3.87 -10.27 18.10
CA PHE A 240 3.88 -11.27 19.17
C PHE A 240 3.03 -12.50 18.84
N ALA A 241 1.77 -12.30 18.47
CA ALA A 241 0.84 -13.39 18.20
C ALA A 241 1.30 -14.31 17.06
N LEU A 242 1.68 -13.72 15.93
CA LEU A 242 2.10 -14.47 14.75
C LEU A 242 3.45 -15.17 14.93
N PRO A 243 4.49 -14.56 15.52
CA PRO A 243 5.68 -15.29 15.93
C PRO A 243 5.38 -16.48 16.86
N ALA A 244 4.43 -16.32 17.79
CA ALA A 244 4.01 -17.41 18.66
C ALA A 244 3.25 -18.53 17.91
N ALA A 245 2.44 -18.17 16.91
CA ALA A 245 1.82 -19.13 15.99
C ALA A 245 2.86 -19.91 15.18
N ALA A 246 3.88 -19.24 14.67
CA ALA A 246 4.98 -19.87 13.94
C ALA A 246 5.75 -20.87 14.82
N LEU A 247 5.96 -20.52 16.10
CA LEU A 247 6.54 -21.41 17.10
C LEU A 247 5.62 -22.62 17.37
N ALA A 248 4.31 -22.39 17.49
CA ALA A 248 3.33 -23.47 17.67
C ALA A 248 3.33 -24.44 16.49
N ILE A 249 3.33 -23.95 15.25
CA ILE A 249 3.41 -24.75 14.02
C ILE A 249 4.71 -25.58 14.02
N THR A 250 5.83 -24.97 14.36
CA THR A 250 7.13 -25.66 14.48
C THR A 250 7.07 -26.80 15.49
N HIS A 251 6.50 -26.55 16.67
CA HIS A 251 6.42 -27.57 17.69
C HIS A 251 5.40 -28.68 17.37
N GLU A 252 4.41 -28.41 16.52
CA GLU A 252 3.45 -29.40 16.02
C GLU A 252 3.90 -30.13 14.75
N ALA A 253 4.96 -29.69 14.08
CA ALA A 253 5.56 -30.45 12.99
C ALA A 253 6.07 -31.81 13.50
N ARG A 254 6.07 -32.81 12.62
CA ARG A 254 6.63 -34.13 12.93
C ARG A 254 8.10 -34.01 13.33
N PRO A 255 8.61 -34.85 14.25
CA PRO A 255 9.98 -34.75 14.76
C PRO A 255 11.05 -34.62 13.67
N GLU A 256 10.91 -35.37 12.59
CA GLU A 256 11.79 -35.40 11.42
C GLU A 256 11.77 -34.09 10.62
N ASN A 257 10.65 -33.38 10.58
CA ASN A 257 10.46 -32.14 9.82
C ASN A 257 10.70 -30.88 10.66
N ARG A 258 10.74 -31.01 11.99
CA ARG A 258 10.75 -29.87 12.93
C ARG A 258 11.93 -28.91 12.70
N LYS A 259 13.10 -29.42 12.32
CA LYS A 259 14.27 -28.57 12.03
C LYS A 259 14.06 -27.72 10.78
N ALA A 260 13.56 -28.33 9.70
CA ALA A 260 13.30 -27.63 8.44
C ALA A 260 12.17 -26.61 8.59
N VAL A 261 11.03 -27.03 9.16
CA VAL A 261 9.90 -26.15 9.43
C VAL A 261 10.29 -25.03 10.38
N GLY A 262 11.05 -25.33 11.44
CA GLY A 262 11.50 -24.32 12.39
C GLY A 262 12.34 -23.22 11.76
N GLY A 263 13.23 -23.56 10.81
CA GLY A 263 13.99 -22.56 10.06
C GLY A 263 13.10 -21.64 9.22
N VAL A 264 12.14 -22.21 8.49
CA VAL A 264 11.20 -21.44 7.67
C VAL A 264 10.30 -20.56 8.54
N MET A 265 9.68 -21.15 9.57
CA MET A 265 8.78 -20.46 10.51
C MET A 265 9.48 -19.33 11.26
N PHE A 266 10.74 -19.52 11.66
CA PHE A 266 11.53 -18.46 12.27
C PHE A 266 11.76 -17.28 11.32
N SER A 267 12.11 -17.54 10.06
CA SER A 267 12.34 -16.50 9.05
C SER A 267 11.09 -15.65 8.78
N VAL A 268 9.95 -16.30 8.56
CA VAL A 268 8.68 -15.58 8.32
C VAL A 268 8.14 -14.90 9.57
N ALA A 269 8.35 -15.49 10.77
CA ALA A 269 8.03 -14.85 12.04
C ALA A 269 8.87 -13.60 12.28
N LEU A 270 10.17 -13.64 11.97
CA LEU A 270 11.04 -12.49 12.08
C LEU A 270 10.62 -11.40 11.09
N THR A 271 10.21 -11.78 9.89
CA THR A 271 9.69 -10.85 8.89
C THR A 271 8.42 -10.14 9.40
N ALA A 272 7.45 -10.89 9.93
CA ALA A 272 6.26 -10.32 10.56
C ALA A 272 6.59 -9.44 11.76
N PHE A 273 7.50 -9.88 12.64
CA PHE A 273 7.92 -9.10 13.80
C PHE A 273 8.55 -7.77 13.41
N VAL A 274 9.53 -7.79 12.51
CA VAL A 274 10.34 -6.60 12.18
C VAL A 274 9.56 -5.64 11.30
N THR A 275 8.93 -6.16 10.24
CA THR A 275 8.35 -5.34 9.16
C THR A 275 6.84 -5.25 9.22
N GLY A 276 6.18 -6.17 9.93
CA GLY A 276 4.74 -6.28 9.93
C GLY A 276 4.15 -7.08 8.76
N ILE A 277 4.96 -7.55 7.80
CA ILE A 277 4.48 -8.40 6.68
C ILE A 277 4.10 -9.78 7.23
N THR A 278 2.83 -10.14 7.10
CA THR A 278 2.29 -11.38 7.67
C THR A 278 2.00 -12.46 6.66
N GLU A 279 1.84 -12.09 5.39
CA GLU A 279 1.34 -12.96 4.34
C GLU A 279 2.19 -14.23 4.16
N PRO A 280 3.53 -14.21 4.19
CA PRO A 280 4.32 -15.44 4.09
C PRO A 280 4.03 -16.46 5.19
N LEU A 281 3.67 -16.00 6.39
CA LEU A 281 3.31 -16.87 7.51
C LEU A 281 1.83 -17.28 7.45
N GLU A 282 0.92 -16.35 7.20
CA GLU A 282 -0.52 -16.64 7.07
C GLU A 282 -0.79 -17.63 5.93
N PHE A 283 -0.11 -17.45 4.80
CA PHE A 283 -0.26 -18.30 3.60
C PHE A 283 0.19 -19.74 3.87
N ALA A 284 1.11 -19.94 4.82
CA ALA A 284 1.60 -21.26 5.19
C ALA A 284 0.54 -22.13 5.88
N PHE A 285 -0.54 -21.56 6.43
CA PHE A 285 -1.59 -22.33 7.10
C PHE A 285 -3.01 -22.02 6.64
N MET A 286 -3.30 -20.85 6.07
CA MET A 286 -4.68 -20.43 5.78
C MET A 286 -5.44 -21.36 4.83
N PHE A 287 -4.78 -21.96 3.84
CA PHE A 287 -5.44 -22.82 2.84
C PHE A 287 -5.59 -24.26 3.32
N VAL A 288 -4.66 -24.71 4.17
CA VAL A 288 -4.58 -26.11 4.61
C VAL A 288 -5.20 -26.31 6.00
N ALA A 289 -5.24 -25.25 6.81
CA ALA A 289 -5.72 -25.21 8.17
C ALA A 289 -6.64 -24.00 8.38
N TRP A 290 -7.63 -23.83 7.50
CA TRP A 290 -8.57 -22.71 7.51
C TRP A 290 -9.23 -22.40 8.87
N PRO A 291 -9.49 -23.36 9.80
CA PRO A 291 -10.04 -23.00 11.10
C PRO A 291 -9.08 -22.15 11.94
N LEU A 292 -7.76 -22.37 11.82
CA LEU A 292 -6.76 -21.51 12.47
C LEU A 292 -6.79 -20.09 11.89
N TYR A 293 -7.12 -19.96 10.61
CA TYR A 293 -7.25 -18.66 9.97
C TYR A 293 -8.46 -17.88 10.50
N LEU A 294 -9.59 -18.56 10.71
CA LEU A 294 -10.75 -17.94 11.32
C LEU A 294 -10.45 -17.51 12.77
N VAL A 295 -9.77 -18.36 13.54
CA VAL A 295 -9.29 -18.00 14.89
C VAL A 295 -8.38 -16.78 14.85
N HIS A 296 -7.43 -16.74 13.90
CA HIS A 296 -6.53 -15.60 13.72
C HIS A 296 -7.30 -14.31 13.40
N ALA A 297 -8.30 -14.39 12.51
CA ALA A 297 -9.17 -13.25 12.20
C ALA A 297 -9.91 -12.75 13.44
N VAL A 298 -10.53 -13.65 14.22
CA VAL A 298 -11.25 -13.30 15.46
C VAL A 298 -10.31 -12.63 16.46
N LEU A 299 -9.16 -13.24 16.71
CA LEU A 299 -8.19 -12.72 17.68
C LEU A 299 -7.57 -11.38 17.24
N THR A 300 -7.46 -11.15 15.93
CA THR A 300 -7.06 -9.84 15.40
C THR A 300 -8.13 -8.79 15.71
N GLY A 301 -9.41 -9.13 15.47
CA GLY A 301 -10.52 -8.27 15.88
C GLY A 301 -10.55 -7.99 17.38
N THR A 302 -10.37 -9.00 18.23
CA THR A 302 -10.31 -8.76 19.69
C THR A 302 -9.11 -7.91 20.09
N SER A 303 -8.00 -7.95 19.34
CA SER A 303 -6.84 -7.10 19.59
C SER A 303 -7.17 -5.63 19.36
N LEU A 304 -7.80 -5.31 18.22
CA LEU A 304 -8.25 -3.94 17.92
C LEU A 304 -9.29 -3.46 18.93
N ALA A 305 -10.27 -4.30 19.28
CA ALA A 305 -11.27 -3.94 20.28
C ALA A 305 -10.62 -3.64 21.65
N LEU A 306 -9.67 -4.48 22.09
CA LEU A 306 -9.02 -4.31 23.38
C LEU A 306 -8.18 -3.03 23.46
N VAL A 307 -7.37 -2.74 22.44
CA VAL A 307 -6.52 -1.54 22.47
C VAL A 307 -7.36 -0.26 22.40
N ASN A 308 -8.45 -0.28 21.63
CA ASN A 308 -9.40 0.84 21.57
C ASN A 308 -10.16 1.00 22.89
N ALA A 309 -10.53 -0.10 23.56
CA ALA A 309 -11.16 -0.04 24.89
C ALA A 309 -10.23 0.50 25.98
N LEU A 310 -8.92 0.31 25.82
CA LEU A 310 -7.89 0.82 26.73
C LEU A 310 -7.36 2.19 26.32
N ASP A 311 -7.91 2.79 25.25
CA ASP A 311 -7.55 4.13 24.77
C ASP A 311 -6.05 4.24 24.46
N ILE A 312 -5.54 3.23 23.74
CA ILE A 312 -4.15 3.14 23.25
C ILE A 312 -4.17 3.51 21.77
N HIS A 313 -3.31 4.45 21.37
CA HIS A 313 -3.23 4.93 19.99
C HIS A 313 -1.82 4.84 19.45
N MET A 314 -1.68 4.24 18.27
CA MET A 314 -0.43 4.05 17.55
C MET A 314 -0.69 3.88 16.05
N GLY A 315 -0.12 4.77 15.24
CA GLY A 315 -0.09 4.64 13.79
C GLY A 315 1.11 3.83 13.29
N PHE A 316 1.02 3.38 12.05
CA PHE A 316 2.13 2.79 11.31
C PHE A 316 2.22 3.37 9.91
N GLY A 317 3.42 3.38 9.32
CA GLY A 317 3.60 3.78 7.93
C GLY A 317 3.32 2.64 6.95
N PHE A 318 3.48 1.39 7.38
CA PHE A 318 3.25 0.22 6.53
C PHE A 318 2.40 -0.88 7.16
N SER A 319 2.88 -1.56 8.22
CA SER A 319 2.26 -2.82 8.64
C SER A 319 2.42 -3.19 10.13
N ALA A 320 2.57 -2.21 11.02
CA ALA A 320 2.60 -2.42 12.47
C ALA A 320 3.75 -3.33 12.96
N GLY A 321 4.89 -3.31 12.28
CA GLY A 321 6.09 -4.05 12.69
C GLY A 321 6.85 -3.35 13.82
N ALA A 322 7.90 -4.01 14.33
CA ALA A 322 8.80 -3.44 15.34
C ALA A 322 9.47 -2.14 14.88
N ILE A 323 9.73 -1.99 13.57
CA ILE A 323 10.25 -0.74 13.00
C ILE A 323 9.24 0.39 13.19
N ASP A 324 7.98 0.18 12.77
CA ASP A 324 6.90 1.17 12.98
C ASP A 324 6.75 1.49 14.48
N TYR A 325 6.80 0.45 15.33
CA TYR A 325 6.64 0.60 16.77
C TYR A 325 7.71 1.51 17.37
N VAL A 326 8.98 1.28 17.02
CA VAL A 326 10.11 2.07 17.53
C VAL A 326 10.10 3.49 16.96
N LEU A 327 9.87 3.65 15.65
CA LEU A 327 9.91 4.96 15.00
C LEU A 327 8.75 5.87 15.42
N ASN A 328 7.60 5.30 15.75
CA ASN A 328 6.41 6.06 16.12
C ASN A 328 6.18 6.09 17.64
N PHE A 329 7.07 5.48 18.45
CA PHE A 329 6.87 5.30 19.89
C PHE A 329 6.63 6.63 20.62
N GLY A 330 7.32 7.69 20.21
CA GLY A 330 7.19 9.02 20.80
C GLY A 330 5.88 9.73 20.46
N LEU A 331 5.20 9.33 19.38
CA LEU A 331 3.92 9.89 18.95
C LEU A 331 2.73 9.11 19.55
N GLY A 332 2.94 7.83 19.90
CA GLY A 332 1.88 6.94 20.35
C GLY A 332 1.38 7.23 21.78
N GLN A 333 0.06 7.21 21.95
CA GLN A 333 -0.57 7.28 23.26
C GLN A 333 -0.56 5.91 23.94
N ARG A 334 0.02 5.84 25.15
CA ARG A 334 0.16 4.60 25.95
C ARG A 334 0.81 3.44 25.16
N ALA A 335 1.66 3.76 24.17
CA ALA A 335 2.24 2.78 23.25
C ALA A 335 2.99 1.62 23.96
N TRP A 336 3.58 1.88 25.13
CA TRP A 336 4.26 0.86 25.93
C TRP A 336 3.36 -0.32 26.32
N MET A 337 2.03 -0.12 26.42
CA MET A 337 1.06 -1.16 26.75
C MET A 337 0.93 -2.23 25.65
N LEU A 338 1.39 -1.94 24.43
CA LEU A 338 1.38 -2.90 23.32
C LEU A 338 2.32 -4.10 23.58
N ILE A 339 3.37 -3.93 24.39
CA ILE A 339 4.27 -5.04 24.78
C ILE A 339 3.56 -6.06 25.67
N PRO A 340 3.01 -5.71 26.85
CA PRO A 340 2.32 -6.69 27.70
C PRO A 340 1.07 -7.29 27.02
N ILE A 341 0.31 -6.48 26.26
CA ILE A 341 -0.83 -6.98 25.47
C ILE A 341 -0.35 -7.97 24.39
N GLY A 342 0.73 -7.64 23.69
CA GLY A 342 1.36 -8.51 22.71
C GLY A 342 1.80 -9.85 23.31
N LEU A 343 2.49 -9.83 24.45
CA LEU A 343 2.91 -11.04 25.15
C LEU A 343 1.70 -11.89 25.61
N MET A 344 0.63 -11.25 26.06
CA MET A 344 -0.63 -11.95 26.37
C MET A 344 -1.19 -12.64 25.10
N TYR A 345 -1.25 -11.94 23.96
CA TYR A 345 -1.69 -12.54 22.70
C TYR A 345 -0.74 -13.64 22.22
N ALA A 346 0.57 -13.54 22.43
CA ALA A 346 1.51 -14.61 22.11
C ALA A 346 1.19 -15.90 22.88
N VAL A 347 0.89 -15.80 24.18
CA VAL A 347 0.49 -16.96 24.99
C VAL A 347 -0.82 -17.54 24.47
N ILE A 348 -1.83 -16.70 24.23
CA ILE A 348 -3.14 -17.12 23.71
C ILE A 348 -2.99 -17.85 22.37
N TYR A 349 -2.26 -17.25 21.42
CA TYR A 349 -2.02 -17.83 20.10
C TYR A 349 -1.26 -19.14 20.18
N TYR A 350 -0.17 -19.20 20.94
CA TYR A 350 0.61 -20.41 21.08
C TYR A 350 -0.23 -21.59 21.58
N LEU A 351 -1.02 -21.35 22.64
CA LEU A 351 -1.87 -22.39 23.23
C LEU A 351 -2.99 -22.81 22.28
N ILE A 352 -3.72 -21.86 21.70
CA ILE A 352 -4.84 -22.17 20.80
C ILE A 352 -4.34 -22.91 19.57
N PHE A 353 -3.26 -22.44 18.93
CA PHE A 353 -2.71 -23.11 17.74
C PHE A 353 -2.29 -24.54 18.07
N ARG A 354 -1.57 -24.76 19.17
CA ARG A 354 -1.18 -26.12 19.61
C ARG A 354 -2.39 -27.03 19.82
N VAL A 355 -3.42 -26.54 20.52
CA VAL A 355 -4.63 -27.31 20.82
C VAL A 355 -5.40 -27.63 19.55
N VAL A 356 -5.67 -26.63 18.72
CA VAL A 356 -6.46 -26.75 17.49
C VAL A 356 -5.77 -27.66 16.47
N ILE A 357 -4.45 -27.51 16.28
CA ILE A 357 -3.67 -28.36 15.38
C ILE A 357 -3.75 -29.84 15.79
N ARG A 358 -3.63 -30.14 17.10
CA ARG A 358 -3.72 -31.52 17.60
C ARG A 358 -5.13 -32.08 17.53
N PHE A 359 -6.10 -31.30 18.02
CA PHE A 359 -7.47 -31.75 18.20
C PHE A 359 -8.14 -32.07 16.87
N TRP A 360 -7.92 -31.24 15.84
CA TRP A 360 -8.44 -31.47 14.49
C TRP A 360 -7.44 -32.12 13.53
N ASN A 361 -6.26 -32.53 14.05
CA ASN A 361 -5.18 -33.11 13.26
C ASN A 361 -4.89 -32.34 11.96
N LEU A 362 -4.76 -31.02 12.07
CA LEU A 362 -4.60 -30.15 10.91
C LEU A 362 -3.26 -30.40 10.21
N ARG A 363 -3.26 -30.34 8.87
CA ARG A 363 -2.08 -30.56 8.02
C ARG A 363 -1.21 -29.28 7.92
N THR A 364 -0.88 -28.66 9.04
CA THR A 364 0.06 -27.51 9.04
C THR A 364 1.44 -27.92 8.51
N PRO A 365 2.30 -26.98 8.10
CA PRO A 365 3.63 -27.27 7.56
C PRO A 365 4.40 -28.30 8.42
N GLY A 366 4.91 -29.34 7.77
CA GLY A 366 5.62 -30.46 8.41
C GLY A 366 4.75 -31.56 9.02
N ARG A 367 3.43 -31.53 8.84
CA ARG A 367 2.48 -32.60 9.25
C ARG A 367 1.89 -33.41 8.09
N GLU A 368 2.36 -33.18 6.85
CA GLU A 368 1.93 -33.89 5.65
C GLU A 368 2.20 -35.41 5.72
N ALA A 369 1.42 -36.22 5.01
CA ALA A 369 1.57 -37.69 5.01
C ALA A 369 2.90 -38.12 4.38
N GLU A 370 3.46 -39.27 4.80
CA GLU A 370 4.68 -39.80 4.18
C GLU A 370 4.42 -40.07 2.69
N GLY A 371 5.21 -39.44 1.81
CA GLY A 371 5.06 -39.53 0.35
C GLY A 371 4.26 -38.40 -0.30
N ASP A 372 3.55 -37.60 0.49
CA ASP A 372 2.95 -36.34 0.04
C ASP A 372 4.00 -35.24 0.25
N THR A 373 4.95 -35.10 -0.68
CA THR A 373 5.78 -33.90 -0.77
C THR A 373 4.95 -32.80 -1.44
N SER A 374 4.06 -32.15 -0.69
CA SER A 374 3.42 -30.95 -1.20
C SER A 374 4.47 -29.84 -1.24
N MET A 375 4.82 -29.45 -2.46
CA MET A 375 5.75 -28.39 -2.83
C MET A 375 5.21 -26.99 -2.47
N ALA A 376 4.79 -26.75 -1.23
CA ALA A 376 4.40 -25.42 -0.78
C ALA A 376 5.60 -24.56 -0.32
N THR A 377 6.77 -25.16 -0.06
CA THR A 377 7.94 -24.42 0.43
C THR A 377 9.16 -24.42 -0.50
N ASP A 378 9.29 -25.36 -1.44
CA ASP A 378 10.46 -25.38 -2.34
C ASP A 378 10.28 -24.63 -3.67
N SER A 379 9.05 -24.54 -4.21
CA SER A 379 8.85 -23.99 -5.57
C SER A 379 8.67 -22.47 -5.63
N GLU A 380 8.16 -21.84 -4.57
CA GLU A 380 7.97 -20.37 -4.52
C GLU A 380 9.09 -19.64 -3.76
N LEU A 381 9.65 -20.24 -2.70
CA LEU A 381 10.68 -19.60 -1.88
C LEU A 381 12.10 -19.73 -2.48
N GLN A 382 12.45 -20.85 -3.15
CA GLN A 382 13.76 -21.00 -3.79
C GLN A 382 13.89 -20.21 -5.11
N LYS A 383 12.79 -19.97 -5.83
CA LYS A 383 12.83 -19.15 -7.06
C LYS A 383 13.19 -17.69 -6.80
N GLY A 384 12.90 -17.17 -5.60
CA GLY A 384 13.33 -15.83 -5.17
C GLY A 384 14.82 -15.73 -4.84
N GLN A 385 15.42 -16.83 -4.36
CA GLN A 385 16.83 -16.87 -3.96
C GLN A 385 17.77 -17.26 -5.10
N ALA A 386 17.38 -18.23 -5.94
CA ALA A 386 18.17 -18.65 -7.10
C ALA A 386 18.31 -17.53 -8.16
N LYS A 387 17.29 -16.67 -8.31
CA LYS A 387 17.35 -15.53 -9.25
C LYS A 387 18.24 -14.38 -8.77
N ARG A 388 18.50 -14.30 -7.46
CA ARG A 388 19.41 -13.31 -6.86
C ARG A 388 20.88 -13.70 -7.00
N GLN A 389 21.17 -14.99 -7.13
CA GLN A 389 22.54 -15.50 -7.24
C GLN A 389 23.05 -15.47 -8.69
N VAL A 390 22.16 -15.66 -9.67
CA VAL A 390 22.49 -15.61 -11.11
C VAL A 390 22.72 -14.17 -11.61
N SER A 391 22.04 -13.16 -11.04
CA SER A 391 22.27 -11.76 -11.49
C SER A 391 23.56 -11.12 -10.96
N THR A 392 24.27 -11.79 -10.04
CA THR A 392 25.55 -11.33 -9.50
C THR A 392 26.75 -12.10 -10.05
N SER A 393 26.57 -13.26 -10.69
CA SER A 393 27.67 -14.04 -11.27
C SER A 393 28.01 -13.66 -12.72
N ASP A 394 27.06 -13.08 -13.45
CA ASP A 394 27.20 -12.88 -14.91
C ASP A 394 27.74 -11.48 -15.27
N ALA A 395 28.14 -10.67 -14.28
CA ALA A 395 28.70 -9.33 -14.48
C ALA A 395 30.23 -9.26 -14.32
N GLU A 396 30.91 -10.39 -14.09
CA GLU A 396 32.36 -10.40 -13.78
C GLU A 396 33.22 -11.34 -14.65
N HIS A 397 32.71 -11.76 -15.81
CA HIS A 397 33.52 -12.43 -16.83
C HIS A 397 32.99 -12.11 -18.23
N ASP A 398 33.56 -11.08 -18.85
CA ASP A 398 34.04 -11.13 -20.23
C ASP A 398 34.63 -9.76 -20.62
N GLY A 399 35.90 -9.60 -20.27
CA GLY A 399 36.79 -8.61 -20.83
C GLY A 399 37.96 -9.29 -21.52
N VAL A 400 38.13 -8.95 -22.81
CA VAL A 400 39.36 -9.06 -23.63
C VAL A 400 39.55 -10.34 -24.47
N SER A 401 39.23 -10.23 -25.77
CA SER A 401 40.23 -10.38 -26.85
C SER A 401 39.67 -9.79 -28.16
N GLY A 402 40.52 -9.05 -28.89
CA GLY A 402 40.11 -8.21 -30.02
C GLY A 402 40.30 -8.82 -31.40
N SER A 403 39.79 -8.12 -32.43
CA SER A 403 40.59 -7.63 -33.56
C SER A 403 39.70 -6.95 -34.63
N SER A 404 40.09 -5.72 -34.97
CA SER A 404 40.06 -5.05 -36.28
C SER A 404 38.97 -5.36 -37.31
N GLN A 405 38.23 -4.32 -37.75
CA GLN A 405 38.45 -3.73 -39.10
C GLN A 405 37.64 -2.44 -39.35
N GLN A 406 38.39 -1.44 -39.81
CA GLN A 406 38.08 -0.34 -40.75
C GLN A 406 37.00 0.71 -40.44
N ALA A 407 37.52 1.91 -40.22
CA ALA A 407 36.88 3.20 -40.44
C ALA A 407 36.67 3.49 -41.94
N THR A 408 35.58 4.18 -42.27
CA THR A 408 35.60 5.29 -43.23
C THR A 408 34.69 6.39 -42.72
N ALA A 409 35.20 7.63 -42.78
CA ALA A 409 34.51 8.86 -42.44
C ALA A 409 34.24 9.64 -43.73
N ALA A 410 33.05 10.23 -43.83
CA ALA A 410 32.72 11.51 -44.45
C ALA A 410 31.25 11.48 -44.91
N GLU A 411 30.38 12.30 -44.33
CA GLU A 411 29.91 13.54 -44.98
C GLU A 411 29.01 14.32 -44.03
N ALA A 412 29.29 15.62 -43.91
CA ALA A 412 28.49 16.57 -43.15
C ALA A 412 27.58 17.33 -44.12
N ALA A 413 26.32 17.54 -43.74
CA ALA A 413 25.56 18.80 -43.81
C ALA A 413 24.06 18.55 -43.98
N GLY A 414 23.24 19.25 -43.18
CA GLY A 414 21.96 19.76 -43.68
C GLY A 414 20.71 19.50 -42.84
N VAL A 415 20.35 20.53 -42.07
CA VAL A 415 18.98 21.05 -41.83
C VAL A 415 18.20 20.51 -40.62
N ALA A 416 17.96 21.47 -39.72
CA ALA A 416 17.09 21.46 -38.55
C ALA A 416 15.61 21.63 -38.91
N GLY A 417 14.72 21.19 -38.01
CA GLY A 417 13.30 21.56 -38.03
C GLY A 417 12.44 20.80 -37.01
N ALA A 418 12.33 21.38 -35.80
CA ALA A 418 11.22 21.46 -34.84
C ALA A 418 10.10 20.38 -34.79
N GLY A 419 9.52 20.02 -33.64
CA GLY A 419 9.64 20.59 -32.29
C GLY A 419 8.75 19.82 -31.30
N ALA A 420 9.19 19.79 -30.04
CA ALA A 420 8.44 19.30 -28.89
C ALA A 420 8.09 20.52 -28.01
N GLY A 421 6.80 20.72 -27.74
CA GLY A 421 6.29 21.76 -26.86
C GLY A 421 5.78 21.16 -25.56
N ALA A 422 6.52 21.37 -24.47
CA ALA A 422 6.04 21.25 -23.10
C ALA A 422 5.57 22.65 -22.65
N ALA A 423 4.34 22.77 -22.17
CA ALA A 423 3.82 24.00 -21.60
C ALA A 423 3.92 23.94 -20.08
N GLY A 424 4.73 24.85 -19.53
CA GLY A 424 4.91 25.09 -18.12
C GLY A 424 3.95 26.14 -17.56
N VAL A 425 3.86 26.10 -16.24
CA VAL A 425 3.23 27.02 -15.30
C VAL A 425 3.77 28.46 -15.48
N THR A 426 2.89 29.44 -15.55
CA THR A 426 3.21 30.88 -15.50
C THR A 426 3.04 31.43 -14.09
N VAL A 427 4.15 31.90 -13.52
CA VAL A 427 4.20 32.87 -12.42
C VAL A 427 4.41 34.25 -13.06
N THR A 428 3.53 35.21 -12.79
CA THR A 428 3.68 36.60 -13.23
C THR A 428 4.48 37.40 -12.21
N ASP A 429 5.57 37.98 -12.69
CA ASP A 429 6.51 38.78 -11.91
C ASP A 429 6.18 40.28 -11.96
N VAL A 430 6.67 40.94 -10.91
CA VAL A 430 6.54 42.35 -10.53
C VAL A 430 7.29 43.27 -11.50
N THR A 431 6.64 44.34 -11.98
CA THR A 431 7.32 45.47 -12.63
C THR A 431 7.62 46.59 -11.63
N THR A 432 8.90 46.96 -11.55
CA THR A 432 9.42 48.13 -10.86
C THR A 432 9.07 49.43 -11.59
N GLY A 433 8.58 50.42 -10.85
CA GLY A 433 8.35 51.78 -11.31
C GLY A 433 8.62 52.76 -10.18
N SER A 434 9.71 53.52 -10.30
CA SER A 434 10.15 54.58 -9.40
C SER A 434 9.21 55.78 -9.39
N GLY A 435 8.87 56.28 -8.20
CA GLY A 435 8.15 57.54 -8.01
C GLY A 435 8.11 57.94 -6.53
N ASP A 436 8.92 58.93 -6.20
CA ASP A 436 9.13 59.56 -4.89
C ASP A 436 7.89 60.36 -4.42
N SER A 437 7.49 60.24 -3.16
CA SER A 437 7.13 61.37 -2.29
C SER A 437 6.64 60.94 -0.89
N SER A 438 7.15 61.70 0.07
CA SER A 438 6.97 61.76 1.52
C SER A 438 5.52 61.83 2.05
N GLY A 439 5.30 61.27 3.24
CA GLY A 439 4.17 61.62 4.11
C GLY A 439 3.88 60.62 5.24
N GLU A 440 4.40 60.90 6.43
CA GLU A 440 4.12 60.21 7.71
C GLU A 440 2.68 60.45 8.25
N PRO A 441 2.25 59.74 9.32
CA PRO A 441 0.89 59.23 9.48
C PRO A 441 -0.03 60.11 10.33
N ARG A 442 -1.35 59.85 10.27
CA ARG A 442 -2.32 60.34 11.25
C ARG A 442 -3.24 59.23 11.75
N SER A 443 -3.13 59.02 13.06
CA SER A 443 -4.14 58.51 13.96
C SER A 443 -5.41 59.37 13.93
N GLN A 444 -6.57 58.74 14.14
CA GLN A 444 -7.68 59.22 14.97
C GLN A 444 -8.84 58.22 14.93
N ASP A 445 -8.98 57.46 16.01
CA ASP A 445 -10.28 57.23 16.69
C ASP A 445 -10.75 58.58 17.27
N PRO A 446 -12.05 58.84 17.61
CA PRO A 446 -12.83 57.94 18.47
C PRO A 446 -14.39 57.95 18.32
N ASP A 447 -14.99 56.98 19.02
CA ASP A 447 -16.02 57.15 20.06
C ASP A 447 -17.53 56.89 19.83
N LEU A 448 -18.05 56.14 20.82
CA LEU A 448 -19.41 56.08 21.41
C LEU A 448 -20.50 55.38 20.60
N GLY A 449 -21.20 54.35 21.08
CA GLY A 449 -21.59 53.91 22.42
C GLY A 449 -23.03 53.38 22.29
N THR A 450 -23.45 52.23 22.83
CA THR A 450 -24.05 52.11 24.16
C THR A 450 -24.72 50.74 24.30
N GLY A 451 -24.67 50.17 25.53
CA GLY A 451 -25.68 49.26 26.11
C GLY A 451 -25.42 47.76 25.93
N LEU A 452 -24.67 47.06 26.80
CA LEU A 452 -25.01 46.58 28.15
C LEU A 452 -26.27 45.69 28.29
N ASN A 453 -26.01 44.52 28.88
CA ASN A 453 -26.88 43.56 29.60
C ASN A 453 -27.56 42.50 28.71
N ALA A 454 -27.55 41.19 29.00
CA ALA A 454 -27.16 40.38 30.15
C ALA A 454 -26.93 38.94 29.62
N GLU A 455 -25.82 38.29 29.96
CA GLU A 455 -25.75 37.14 30.89
C GLU A 455 -26.74 35.99 30.63
N GLY A 456 -26.20 34.78 30.44
CA GLY A 456 -26.95 33.55 30.75
C GLY A 456 -26.66 32.29 29.94
N GLN A 457 -25.40 31.84 29.95
CA GLN A 457 -24.94 30.43 29.97
C GLN A 457 -25.64 29.36 29.11
N LEU A 458 -24.87 28.77 28.18
CA LEU A 458 -24.50 27.34 28.19
C LEU A 458 -23.03 27.20 27.74
#